data_AF-A0A383EF76-F1
#
_entry.id   AF-A0A383EF76-F1
#
_cell.length_a   1.000
_cell.length_b   1.000
_cell.length_c   1.000
_cell.angle_alpha   90.00
_cell.angle_beta   90.00
_cell.angle_gamma   90.00
#
_symmetry.space_group_name_H-M   'P 1'
#
loop_
_entity.id
_entity.type
_entity.pdbx_description
1 polymer ?
#
loop_
_entity_poly.entity_id
_entity_poly.type
_entity_poly.pdbx_seq_one_letter_code
_entity_poly.pdbx_strand_id
1 'polypeptide(L)'
;AGPAVALTEVEGAAELVKRFCTGAMSFGSISPEAHETLAIAMNRLGGKSNTGEGGEDPERFNPLPNGDLKRSAIKQVASGRFGVTAWYLANADEIQIKISQGAKPGEGGELPGTKVDETIARIRYSTPGVGLISPPPHHDIYSIEDLAQLIYDLKNTNPQARVSVKLVAEVGVGTIAAGVVKAHADHVLISGDSGGTGASPLTSIKHAGLPWELGLAETHQTLVMNDLRSR
;
A
#
# COMPACT_ATOMS: atom_id res chain seq x y z
N ALA A 1 13.79 25.28 -16.79
CA ALA A 1 13.23 24.34 -17.77
C ALA A 1 13.94 24.54 -19.10
N GLY A 2 14.28 23.46 -19.82
CA GLY A 2 14.86 23.56 -21.16
C GLY A 2 13.82 24.02 -22.21
N PRO A 3 14.22 24.18 -23.49
CA PRO A 3 13.29 24.47 -24.58
C PRO A 3 12.26 23.35 -24.74
N ALA A 4 11.10 23.68 -25.32
CA ALA A 4 10.09 22.68 -25.65
C ALA A 4 10.62 21.68 -26.70
N VAL A 5 10.19 20.43 -26.59
CA VAL A 5 10.55 19.33 -27.49
C VAL A 5 9.32 18.80 -28.22
N ALA A 6 9.50 18.06 -29.32
CA ALA A 6 8.38 17.43 -30.01
C ALA A 6 7.78 16.30 -29.15
N LEU A 7 6.46 16.06 -29.25
CA LEU A 7 5.79 15.00 -28.48
C LEU A 7 6.36 13.60 -28.79
N THR A 8 6.87 13.39 -30.01
CA THR A 8 7.53 12.14 -30.42
C THR A 8 8.85 11.86 -29.69
N GLU A 9 9.44 12.86 -29.05
CA GLU A 9 10.64 12.73 -28.22
C GLU A 9 10.30 12.40 -26.75
N VAL A 10 9.03 12.49 -26.37
CA VAL A 10 8.56 12.15 -25.02
C VAL A 10 8.45 10.64 -24.89
N GLU A 11 8.80 10.11 -23.71
CA GLU A 11 8.62 8.70 -23.37
C GLU A 11 7.17 8.24 -23.66
N GLY A 12 7.03 7.09 -24.33
CA GLY A 12 5.73 6.59 -24.76
C GLY A 12 4.80 6.23 -23.59
N ALA A 13 3.50 6.37 -23.80
CA ALA A 13 2.49 6.11 -22.76
C ALA A 13 2.58 4.68 -22.18
N ALA A 14 2.93 3.70 -23.01
CA ALA A 14 3.11 2.30 -22.59
C ALA A 14 4.29 2.09 -21.62
N GLU A 15 5.29 2.97 -21.61
CA GLU A 15 6.39 2.95 -20.64
C GLU A 15 6.04 3.78 -19.40
N LEU A 16 5.39 4.93 -19.58
CA LEU A 16 4.93 5.77 -18.48
C LEU A 16 3.95 5.04 -17.55
N VAL A 17 3.01 4.28 -18.10
CA VAL A 17 1.97 3.57 -17.31
C VAL A 17 2.55 2.52 -16.36
N LYS A 18 3.76 2.00 -16.62
CA LYS A 18 4.46 1.07 -15.72
C LYS A 18 4.84 1.72 -14.39
N ARG A 19 4.90 3.05 -14.33
CA ARG A 19 5.13 3.83 -13.10
C ARG A 19 3.85 3.97 -12.27
N PHE A 20 2.69 3.66 -12.83
CA PHE A 20 1.41 3.86 -12.16
C PHE A 20 1.02 2.65 -11.30
N CYS A 21 0.43 2.97 -10.15
CA CYS A 21 -0.14 1.99 -9.25
C CYS A 21 -1.60 2.34 -8.98
N THR A 22 -2.50 1.36 -8.93
CA THR A 22 -3.81 1.59 -8.33
C THR A 22 -3.65 1.66 -6.82
N GLY A 23 -4.42 2.56 -6.18
CA GLY A 23 -4.38 2.73 -4.73
C GLY A 23 -4.74 1.45 -3.97
N ALA A 24 -4.19 1.32 -2.76
CA ALA A 24 -4.49 0.21 -1.85
C ALA A 24 -5.94 0.32 -1.34
N MET A 25 -6.85 -0.48 -1.89
CA MET A 25 -8.27 -0.50 -1.54
C MET A 25 -8.67 -1.93 -1.22
N SER A 26 -9.03 -2.21 0.04
CA SER A 26 -9.24 -3.60 0.48
C SER A 26 -10.44 -4.26 -0.22
N PHE A 27 -10.31 -5.55 -0.54
CA PHE A 27 -11.48 -6.41 -0.73
C PHE A 27 -12.37 -6.36 0.53
N GLY A 28 -13.65 -6.00 0.34
CA GLY A 28 -14.59 -5.65 1.39
C GLY A 28 -14.88 -4.15 1.47
N SER A 29 -13.90 -3.27 1.21
CA SER A 29 -14.20 -1.85 0.98
C SER A 29 -14.82 -1.67 -0.40
N ILE A 30 -14.22 -2.29 -1.41
CA ILE A 30 -14.74 -2.38 -2.78
C ILE A 30 -15.19 -3.82 -3.08
N SER A 31 -16.05 -3.98 -4.09
CA SER A 31 -16.57 -5.27 -4.52
C SER A 31 -15.46 -6.17 -5.10
N PRO A 32 -15.65 -7.50 -5.15
CA PRO A 32 -14.68 -8.39 -5.80
C PRO A 32 -14.49 -8.04 -7.27
N GLU A 33 -15.55 -7.70 -7.99
CA GLU A 33 -15.48 -7.32 -9.41
C GLU A 33 -14.61 -6.07 -9.60
N ALA A 34 -14.78 -5.05 -8.76
CA ALA A 34 -13.97 -3.84 -8.82
C ALA A 34 -12.50 -4.14 -8.50
N HIS A 35 -12.25 -4.92 -7.44
CA HIS A 35 -10.90 -5.25 -7.00
C HIS A 35 -10.14 -6.08 -8.05
N GLU A 36 -10.78 -7.09 -8.62
CA GLU A 36 -10.20 -7.97 -9.63
C GLU A 36 -10.02 -7.26 -10.97
N THR A 37 -10.96 -6.39 -11.35
CA THR A 37 -10.84 -5.58 -12.58
C THR A 37 -9.61 -4.69 -12.54
N LEU A 38 -9.34 -4.03 -11.40
CA LEU A 38 -8.13 -3.23 -11.22
C LEU A 38 -6.86 -4.08 -11.35
N ALA A 39 -6.86 -5.29 -10.78
CA ALA A 39 -5.72 -6.18 -10.87
C ALA A 39 -5.45 -6.64 -12.31
N ILE A 40 -6.48 -7.10 -13.02
CA ILE A 40 -6.37 -7.50 -14.42
C ILE A 40 -5.88 -6.32 -15.28
N ALA A 41 -6.46 -5.13 -15.11
CA ALA A 41 -6.08 -3.96 -15.88
C ALA A 41 -4.60 -3.59 -15.69
N MET A 42 -4.14 -3.52 -14.44
CA MET A 42 -2.75 -3.15 -14.17
C MET A 42 -1.76 -4.23 -14.63
N ASN A 43 -2.12 -5.52 -14.50
CA ASN A 43 -1.29 -6.62 -15.00
C ASN A 43 -1.16 -6.59 -16.53
N ARG A 44 -2.23 -6.25 -17.26
CA ARG A 44 -2.18 -6.06 -18.73
C ARG A 44 -1.31 -4.87 -19.13
N LEU A 45 -1.33 -3.79 -18.35
CA LEU A 45 -0.59 -2.55 -18.62
C LEU A 45 0.87 -2.61 -18.18
N GLY A 46 1.28 -3.63 -17.41
CA GLY A 46 2.60 -3.70 -16.79
C GLY A 46 2.81 -2.71 -15.63
N GLY A 47 1.74 -2.06 -15.16
CA GLY A 47 1.75 -1.31 -13.90
C GLY A 47 1.43 -2.23 -12.71
N LYS A 48 1.04 -1.67 -11.57
CA LYS A 48 0.80 -2.47 -10.36
C LYS A 48 -0.54 -2.18 -9.70
N SER A 49 -1.20 -3.22 -9.22
CA SER A 49 -2.36 -3.08 -8.33
C SER A 49 -2.00 -3.49 -6.91
N ASN A 50 -2.75 -2.98 -5.93
CA ASN A 50 -2.50 -3.21 -4.51
C ASN A 50 -3.74 -3.79 -3.83
N THR A 51 -3.56 -4.84 -3.02
CA THR A 51 -4.65 -5.55 -2.33
C THR A 51 -5.42 -4.71 -1.31
N GLY A 52 -4.81 -3.63 -0.82
CA GLY A 52 -5.24 -3.06 0.46
C GLY A 52 -5.14 -4.05 1.60
N GLU A 53 -5.84 -3.74 2.69
CA GLU A 53 -5.69 -4.40 4.01
C GLU A 53 -6.56 -5.65 4.17
N GLY A 54 -7.22 -6.10 3.10
CA GLY A 54 -8.31 -7.08 3.18
C GLY A 54 -7.92 -8.53 2.97
N GLY A 55 -6.64 -8.82 2.73
CA GLY A 55 -6.19 -10.08 2.16
C GLY A 55 -6.47 -10.19 0.66
N GLU A 56 -6.10 -11.33 0.08
CA GLU A 56 -6.39 -11.68 -1.32
C GLU A 56 -6.67 -13.17 -1.41
N ASP A 57 -7.69 -13.56 -2.17
CA ASP A 57 -8.02 -14.97 -2.35
C ASP A 57 -6.89 -15.70 -3.11
N PRO A 58 -6.35 -16.81 -2.59
CA PRO A 58 -5.34 -17.62 -3.27
C PRO A 58 -5.74 -18.11 -4.68
N GLU A 59 -7.04 -18.25 -4.97
CA GLU A 59 -7.50 -18.62 -6.31
C GLU A 59 -7.05 -17.60 -7.37
N ARG A 60 -6.87 -16.33 -6.98
CA ARG A 60 -6.44 -15.25 -7.89
C ARG A 60 -4.98 -15.35 -8.32
N PHE A 61 -4.19 -16.22 -7.70
CA PHE A 61 -2.76 -16.36 -8.00
C PHE A 61 -2.50 -17.14 -9.29
N ASN A 62 -3.50 -17.87 -9.77
CA ASN A 62 -3.42 -18.60 -11.04
C ASN A 62 -3.98 -17.74 -12.19
N PRO A 63 -3.38 -17.80 -13.39
CA PRO A 63 -3.95 -17.21 -14.58
C PRO A 63 -5.31 -17.82 -14.93
N LEU A 64 -6.22 -17.00 -15.44
CA LEU A 64 -7.48 -17.43 -16.02
C LEU A 64 -7.25 -18.11 -17.38
N PRO A 65 -8.23 -18.88 -17.91
CA PRO A 65 -8.12 -19.51 -19.23
C PRO A 65 -7.84 -18.56 -20.39
N ASN A 66 -8.20 -17.28 -20.25
CA ASN A 66 -7.94 -16.25 -21.27
C ASN A 66 -6.56 -15.57 -21.11
N GLY A 67 -5.73 -16.02 -20.17
CA GLY A 67 -4.40 -15.47 -19.88
C GLY A 67 -4.39 -14.30 -18.90
N ASP A 68 -5.55 -13.78 -18.48
CA ASP A 68 -5.59 -12.71 -17.47
C ASP A 68 -5.15 -13.21 -16.10
N LEU A 69 -4.54 -12.32 -15.31
CA LEU A 69 -4.17 -12.60 -13.93
C LEU A 69 -4.89 -11.65 -12.99
N LYS A 70 -5.60 -12.22 -12.00
CA LYS A 70 -6.34 -11.47 -10.98
C LYS A 70 -5.48 -11.11 -9.76
N ARG A 71 -4.28 -11.66 -9.63
CA ARG A 71 -3.33 -11.39 -8.53
C ARG A 71 -2.91 -9.92 -8.52
N SER A 72 -3.00 -9.27 -7.37
CA SER A 72 -2.41 -7.93 -7.21
C SER A 72 -0.90 -8.00 -7.02
N ALA A 73 -0.14 -7.20 -7.76
CA ALA A 73 1.33 -7.19 -7.66
C ALA A 73 1.83 -6.73 -6.28
N ILE A 74 1.13 -5.79 -5.65
CA ILE A 74 1.46 -5.25 -4.32
C ILE A 74 0.54 -5.88 -3.27
N LYS A 75 1.14 -6.46 -2.24
CA LYS A 75 0.46 -7.06 -1.09
C LYS A 75 0.66 -6.18 0.14
N GLN A 76 -0.41 -5.79 0.82
CA GLN A 76 -0.31 -4.91 1.98
C GLN A 76 -0.24 -5.69 3.30
N VAL A 77 0.65 -5.26 4.19
CA VAL A 77 0.73 -5.69 5.58
C VAL A 77 0.33 -4.49 6.44
N ALA A 78 -0.87 -4.55 7.02
CA ALA A 78 -1.43 -3.52 7.89
C ALA A 78 -1.67 -4.08 9.30
N SER A 79 -1.98 -3.21 10.27
CA SER A 79 -2.06 -3.53 11.70
C SER A 79 -2.92 -4.75 12.03
N GLY A 80 -4.06 -4.95 11.36
CA GLY A 80 -4.95 -6.10 11.58
C GLY A 80 -4.44 -7.44 11.04
N ARG A 81 -3.39 -7.45 10.20
CA ARG A 81 -2.82 -8.64 9.53
C ARG A 81 -3.86 -9.52 8.81
N PHE A 82 -5.00 -8.95 8.41
CA PHE A 82 -6.06 -9.70 7.76
C PHE A 82 -5.57 -10.34 6.45
N GLY A 83 -5.74 -11.66 6.34
CA GLY A 83 -5.34 -12.44 5.18
C GLY A 83 -3.82 -12.52 4.93
N VAL A 84 -2.99 -12.03 5.86
CA VAL A 84 -1.53 -12.13 5.74
C VAL A 84 -1.10 -13.54 6.09
N THR A 85 -0.71 -14.30 5.07
CA THR A 85 -0.22 -15.67 5.17
C THR A 85 1.09 -15.83 4.42
N ALA A 86 1.85 -16.90 4.68
CA ALA A 86 3.06 -17.19 3.91
C ALA A 86 2.79 -17.27 2.40
N TRP A 87 1.67 -17.89 1.99
CA TRP A 87 1.30 -18.00 0.58
C TRP A 87 0.92 -16.65 -0.05
N TYR A 88 0.24 -15.79 0.72
CA TYR A 88 -0.07 -14.42 0.32
C TYR A 88 1.21 -13.59 0.09
N LEU A 89 2.17 -13.66 1.02
CA LEU A 89 3.44 -12.93 0.95
C LEU A 89 4.35 -13.45 -0.17
N ALA A 90 4.39 -14.77 -0.38
CA ALA A 90 5.15 -15.39 -1.48
C ALA A 90 4.62 -14.99 -2.87
N ASN A 91 3.35 -14.58 -2.97
CA ASN A 91 2.70 -14.15 -4.21
C ASN A 91 2.72 -12.62 -4.40
N ALA A 92 3.68 -11.92 -3.79
CA ALA A 92 3.91 -10.49 -3.93
C ALA A 92 5.10 -10.18 -4.84
N ASP A 93 4.99 -9.14 -5.67
CA ASP A 93 6.15 -8.48 -6.29
C ASP A 93 6.65 -7.32 -5.41
N GLU A 94 5.75 -6.78 -4.59
CA GLU A 94 6.03 -5.80 -3.55
C GLU A 94 5.17 -6.09 -2.32
N ILE A 95 5.77 -5.97 -1.14
CA ILE A 95 5.07 -6.01 0.13
C ILE A 95 5.06 -4.59 0.71
N GLN A 96 3.88 -4.02 0.91
CA GLN A 96 3.71 -2.67 1.46
C GLN A 96 3.32 -2.72 2.94
N ILE A 97 4.20 -2.25 3.82
CA ILE A 97 3.87 -1.98 5.22
C ILE A 97 3.05 -0.69 5.27
N LYS A 98 1.79 -0.80 5.73
CA LYS A 98 0.90 0.35 5.87
C LYS A 98 0.97 0.91 7.28
N ILE A 99 1.88 1.87 7.49
CA ILE A 99 1.90 2.62 8.75
C ILE A 99 0.64 3.48 8.87
N SER A 100 0.23 4.13 7.77
CA SER A 100 -0.86 5.10 7.83
C SER A 100 -1.54 5.36 6.48
N GLN A 101 -2.65 6.11 6.47
CA GLN A 101 -3.33 6.60 5.27
C GLN A 101 -3.87 8.03 5.46
N GLY A 102 -3.91 8.81 4.38
CA GLY A 102 -4.27 10.23 4.45
C GLY A 102 -5.62 10.53 5.08
N ALA A 103 -6.64 9.72 4.78
CA ALA A 103 -8.01 9.94 5.26
C ALA A 103 -8.20 9.74 6.78
N LYS A 104 -7.26 9.07 7.45
CA LYS A 104 -7.27 8.81 8.90
C LYS A 104 -5.88 8.39 9.40
N PRO A 105 -4.95 9.33 9.54
CA PRO A 105 -3.56 8.98 9.74
C PRO A 105 -3.26 8.32 11.09
N GLY A 106 -3.97 8.70 12.15
CA GLY A 106 -3.77 8.21 13.51
C GLY A 106 -4.60 6.98 13.89
N GLU A 107 -5.21 6.31 12.91
CA GLU A 107 -6.23 5.26 13.15
C GLU A 107 -6.04 4.04 12.25
N GLY A 108 -6.73 2.94 12.61
CA GLY A 108 -6.74 1.70 11.85
C GLY A 108 -7.78 1.65 10.72
N GLY A 109 -7.72 0.60 9.92
CA GLY A 109 -8.76 0.27 8.93
C GLY A 109 -10.11 -0.01 9.60
N GLU A 110 -11.20 0.27 8.89
CA GLU A 110 -12.56 -0.03 9.33
C GLU A 110 -13.33 -0.74 8.22
N LEU A 111 -14.02 -1.81 8.57
CA LEU A 111 -15.01 -2.46 7.72
C LEU A 111 -16.28 -2.74 8.54
N PRO A 112 -17.42 -2.09 8.21
CA PRO A 112 -18.68 -2.34 8.89
C PRO A 112 -19.08 -3.82 8.81
N GLY A 113 -19.62 -4.37 9.89
CA GLY A 113 -19.98 -5.78 9.98
C GLY A 113 -21.00 -6.23 8.92
N THR A 114 -21.88 -5.33 8.49
CA THR A 114 -22.84 -5.57 7.39
C THR A 114 -22.18 -5.85 6.04
N LYS A 115 -20.89 -5.51 5.87
CA LYS A 115 -20.09 -5.83 4.69
C LYS A 115 -19.22 -7.07 4.89
N VAL A 116 -19.15 -7.64 6.08
CA VAL A 116 -18.33 -8.82 6.39
C VAL A 116 -19.16 -10.07 6.11
N ASP A 117 -19.27 -10.42 4.83
CA ASP A 117 -19.89 -11.67 4.41
C ASP A 117 -18.99 -12.89 4.70
N GLU A 118 -19.47 -14.10 4.37
CA GLU A 118 -18.72 -15.34 4.60
C GLU A 118 -17.39 -15.39 3.84
N THR A 119 -17.33 -14.83 2.63
CA THR A 119 -16.11 -14.82 1.81
C THR A 119 -15.06 -13.89 2.40
N ILE A 120 -15.45 -12.67 2.79
CA ILE A 120 -14.59 -11.70 3.47
C ILE A 120 -14.14 -12.27 4.81
N ALA A 121 -15.06 -12.85 5.58
CA ALA A 121 -14.76 -13.46 6.87
C ALA A 121 -13.71 -14.57 6.72
N ARG A 122 -13.89 -15.46 5.74
CA ARG A 122 -12.93 -16.54 5.41
C ARG A 122 -11.56 -16.00 5.04
N ILE A 123 -11.48 -15.06 4.10
CA ILE A 123 -10.20 -14.50 3.64
C ILE A 123 -9.46 -13.79 4.78
N ARG A 124 -10.20 -13.12 5.66
CA ARG A 124 -9.63 -12.38 6.78
C ARG A 124 -9.44 -13.21 8.06
N TYR A 125 -9.82 -14.49 8.07
CA TYR A 125 -9.86 -15.34 9.26
C TYR A 125 -10.65 -14.70 10.42
N SER A 126 -11.80 -14.12 10.09
CA SER A 126 -12.66 -13.38 11.01
C SER A 126 -14.08 -13.98 11.06
N THR A 127 -14.97 -13.37 11.83
CA THR A 127 -16.35 -13.85 12.03
C THR A 127 -17.32 -13.12 11.09
N PRO A 128 -18.17 -13.83 10.32
CA PRO A 128 -19.20 -13.21 9.48
C PRO A 128 -20.11 -12.26 10.29
N GLY A 129 -20.46 -11.12 9.70
CA GLY A 129 -21.34 -10.10 10.29
C GLY A 129 -20.70 -9.23 11.37
N VAL A 130 -19.48 -9.53 11.83
CA VAL A 130 -18.79 -8.77 12.88
C VAL A 130 -17.95 -7.66 12.26
N GLY A 131 -18.13 -6.43 12.75
CA GLY A 131 -17.35 -5.29 12.29
C GLY A 131 -15.86 -5.46 12.58
N LEU A 132 -15.02 -5.09 11.61
CA LEU A 132 -13.56 -5.17 11.71
C LEU A 132 -12.98 -3.77 11.86
N ILE A 133 -12.60 -3.42 13.09
CA ILE A 133 -11.84 -2.22 13.40
C ILE A 133 -10.42 -2.69 13.71
N SER A 134 -9.46 -2.34 12.86
CA SER A 134 -8.06 -2.71 13.08
C SER A 134 -7.47 -1.87 14.21
N PRO A 135 -6.52 -2.42 14.99
CA PRO A 135 -5.73 -1.61 15.92
C PRO A 135 -5.09 -0.43 15.19
N PRO A 136 -5.02 0.78 15.79
CA PRO A 136 -4.30 1.89 15.18
C PRO A 136 -2.81 1.57 14.92
N PRO A 137 -2.04 1.04 15.88
CA PRO A 137 -0.65 0.68 15.63
C PRO A 137 -0.50 -0.74 15.08
N HIS A 138 0.61 -0.97 14.37
CA HIS A 138 1.17 -2.30 14.24
C HIS A 138 1.70 -2.76 15.60
N HIS A 139 1.21 -3.88 16.12
CA HIS A 139 1.62 -4.36 17.45
C HIS A 139 3.05 -4.92 17.51
N ASP A 140 3.71 -5.03 16.36
CA ASP A 140 5.10 -5.41 16.14
C ASP A 140 5.95 -4.24 15.63
N ILE A 141 5.45 -3.00 15.71
CA ILE A 141 6.22 -1.78 15.37
C ILE A 141 5.95 -0.70 16.42
N TYR A 142 6.82 -0.58 17.42
CA TYR A 142 6.77 0.49 18.42
C TYR A 142 7.96 1.45 18.35
N SER A 143 8.96 1.13 17.53
CA SER A 143 10.10 1.99 17.22
C SER A 143 10.62 1.75 15.81
N ILE A 144 11.67 2.48 15.41
CA ILE A 144 12.24 2.36 14.07
C ILE A 144 13.00 1.03 13.88
N GLU A 145 13.61 0.51 14.94
CA GLU A 145 14.25 -0.80 14.95
C GLU A 145 13.23 -1.95 14.84
N ASP A 146 12.03 -1.80 15.40
CA ASP A 146 10.95 -2.77 15.19
C ASP A 146 10.47 -2.78 13.73
N LEU A 147 10.37 -1.60 13.10
CA LEU A 147 10.09 -1.52 11.66
C LEU A 147 11.19 -2.21 10.85
N ALA A 148 12.46 -2.03 11.22
CA ALA A 148 13.57 -2.72 10.58
C ALA A 148 13.46 -4.24 10.73
N GLN A 149 13.03 -4.73 11.89
CA GLN A 149 12.79 -6.15 12.11
C GLN A 149 11.66 -6.67 11.21
N LEU A 150 10.54 -5.96 11.09
CA LEU A 150 9.47 -6.37 10.19
C LEU A 150 9.93 -6.36 8.72
N ILE A 151 10.69 -5.35 8.28
CA ILE A 151 11.26 -5.32 6.93
C ILE A 151 12.16 -6.54 6.70
N TYR A 152 12.99 -6.89 7.69
CA TYR A 152 13.82 -8.08 7.65
C TYR A 152 12.99 -9.36 7.49
N ASP A 153 11.94 -9.53 8.31
CA ASP A 153 11.09 -10.72 8.27
C ASP A 153 10.37 -10.88 6.92
N LEU A 154 9.87 -9.77 6.35
CA LEU A 154 9.20 -9.76 5.05
C LEU A 154 10.17 -10.12 3.91
N LYS A 155 11.40 -9.60 3.94
CA LYS A 155 12.44 -9.95 2.95
C LYS A 155 12.89 -11.41 3.09
N ASN A 156 12.90 -11.98 4.29
CA ASN A 156 13.17 -13.41 4.47
C ASN A 156 12.02 -14.30 3.99
N THR A 157 10.78 -13.83 4.15
CA THR A 157 9.60 -14.57 3.68
C THR A 157 9.49 -14.57 2.15
N ASN A 158 9.82 -13.45 1.50
CA ASN A 158 9.87 -13.34 0.05
C ASN A 158 11.10 -12.52 -0.39
N PRO A 159 12.24 -13.18 -0.67
CA PRO A 159 13.47 -12.50 -1.08
C PRO A 159 13.41 -11.77 -2.42
N GLN A 160 12.38 -12.05 -3.24
CA GLN A 160 12.19 -11.42 -4.54
C GLN A 160 11.31 -10.17 -4.48
N ALA A 161 10.51 -10.01 -3.41
CA ALA A 161 9.63 -8.86 -3.26
C ALA A 161 10.41 -7.65 -2.72
N ARG A 162 10.15 -6.49 -3.32
CA ARG A 162 10.55 -5.22 -2.71
C ARG A 162 9.66 -4.92 -1.50
N VAL A 163 10.19 -4.29 -0.47
CA VAL A 163 9.41 -3.84 0.70
C VAL A 163 9.21 -2.33 0.62
N SER A 164 7.96 -1.89 0.63
CA SER A 164 7.61 -0.47 0.69
C SER A 164 6.97 -0.09 2.01
N VAL A 165 7.15 1.16 2.43
CA VAL A 165 6.52 1.71 3.64
C VAL A 165 5.65 2.89 3.23
N LYS A 166 4.36 2.79 3.58
CA LYS A 166 3.37 3.84 3.32
C LYS A 166 3.22 4.74 4.54
N LEU A 167 3.64 5.99 4.38
CA LEU A 167 3.51 7.08 5.33
C LEU A 167 2.44 8.08 4.84
N VAL A 168 2.10 9.02 5.72
CA VAL A 168 1.26 10.18 5.40
C VAL A 168 2.11 11.44 5.55
N ALA A 169 1.87 12.42 4.68
CA ALA A 169 2.50 13.72 4.77
C ALA A 169 2.11 14.41 6.08
N GLU A 170 3.13 14.74 6.87
CA GLU A 170 3.06 15.60 8.04
C GLU A 170 4.42 16.27 8.23
N VAL A 171 4.49 17.32 9.05
CA VAL A 171 5.77 17.95 9.40
C VAL A 171 6.66 16.93 10.10
N GLY A 172 7.87 16.71 9.59
CA GLY A 172 8.82 15.74 10.15
C GLY A 172 8.86 14.40 9.42
N VAL A 173 7.97 14.17 8.45
CA VAL A 173 7.93 12.93 7.66
C VAL A 173 9.26 12.65 6.96
N GLY A 174 10.03 13.68 6.59
CA GLY A 174 11.34 13.50 5.96
C GLY A 174 12.36 12.84 6.88
N THR A 175 12.32 13.15 8.18
CA THR A 175 13.18 12.53 9.19
C THR A 175 12.81 11.07 9.39
N ILE A 176 11.50 10.77 9.44
CA ILE A 176 10.98 9.41 9.52
C ILE A 176 11.41 8.61 8.28
N ALA A 177 11.26 9.18 7.08
CA ALA A 177 11.67 8.55 5.83
C ALA A 177 13.17 8.21 5.79
N ALA A 178 14.03 9.06 6.36
CA ALA A 178 15.45 8.74 6.49
C ALA A 178 15.70 7.51 7.39
N GLY A 179 14.94 7.38 8.49
CA GLY A 179 14.94 6.18 9.34
C GLY A 179 14.47 4.94 8.57
N VAL A 180 13.36 5.07 7.82
CA VAL A 180 12.77 4.00 7.02
C VAL A 180 13.75 3.45 5.97
N VAL A 181 14.49 4.33 5.28
CA VAL A 181 15.51 3.91 4.31
C VAL A 181 16.70 3.23 5.00
N LYS A 182 17.13 3.73 6.17
CA LYS A 182 18.15 3.05 6.99
C LYS A 182 17.70 1.69 7.51
N ALA A 183 16.39 1.50 7.68
CA ALA A 183 15.75 0.22 8.01
C ALA A 183 15.60 -0.72 6.81
N HIS A 184 16.21 -0.39 5.66
CA HIS A 184 16.27 -1.22 4.44
C HIS A 184 14.95 -1.36 3.67
N ALA A 185 14.02 -0.41 3.80
CA ALA A 185 12.89 -0.31 2.88
C ALA A 185 13.38 0.08 1.47
N ASP A 186 12.81 -0.55 0.43
CA ASP A 186 13.18 -0.31 -0.98
C ASP A 186 12.36 0.82 -1.62
N HIS A 187 11.27 1.23 -0.97
CA HIS A 187 10.38 2.28 -1.47
C HIS A 187 9.62 2.96 -0.33
N VAL A 188 9.56 4.30 -0.34
CA VAL A 188 8.75 5.08 0.59
C VAL A 188 7.61 5.75 -0.18
N LEU A 189 6.37 5.49 0.25
CA LEU A 189 5.17 6.14 -0.28
C LEU A 189 4.72 7.24 0.68
N ILE A 190 4.58 8.46 0.18
CA ILE A 190 4.01 9.59 0.93
C ILE A 190 2.58 9.83 0.46
N SER A 191 1.60 9.62 1.35
CA SER A 191 0.18 9.88 1.07
C SER A 191 -0.19 11.30 1.49
N GLY A 192 -0.94 12.02 0.67
CA GLY A 192 -1.54 13.30 1.07
C GLY A 192 -2.80 13.12 1.91
N ASP A 193 -3.21 14.18 2.61
CA ASP A 193 -4.45 14.32 3.37
C ASP A 193 -5.73 13.98 2.60
N SER A 194 -5.79 14.34 1.32
CA SER A 194 -6.94 14.21 0.43
C SER A 194 -7.18 12.79 -0.12
N GLY A 195 -6.52 11.77 0.44
CA GLY A 195 -6.72 10.37 0.06
C GLY A 195 -8.14 9.87 0.36
N GLY A 196 -8.68 8.99 -0.49
CA GLY A 196 -9.99 8.38 -0.28
C GLY A 196 -9.99 7.32 0.84
N THR A 197 -11.20 6.96 1.31
CA THR A 197 -11.43 5.86 2.24
C THR A 197 -12.85 5.30 2.08
N GLY A 198 -13.02 4.00 2.31
CA GLY A 198 -14.35 3.38 2.34
C GLY A 198 -15.12 3.63 3.64
N ALA A 199 -14.40 3.87 4.75
CA ALA A 199 -14.96 4.18 6.06
C ALA A 199 -13.92 4.90 6.93
N SER A 200 -14.29 6.02 7.54
CA SER A 200 -13.46 6.83 8.44
C SER A 200 -14.32 7.87 9.16
N PRO A 201 -13.95 8.31 10.39
CA PRO A 201 -14.54 9.48 11.01
C PRO A 201 -14.41 10.74 10.13
N LEU A 202 -15.48 11.54 10.07
CA LEU A 202 -15.49 12.77 9.29
C LEU A 202 -14.42 13.77 9.77
N THR A 203 -14.16 13.79 11.08
CA THR A 203 -13.12 14.62 11.69
C THR A 203 -11.76 14.32 11.10
N SER A 204 -11.40 13.05 10.97
CA SER A 204 -10.10 12.61 10.45
C SER A 204 -9.95 12.94 8.97
N ILE A 205 -11.01 12.74 8.18
CA ILE A 205 -11.04 13.11 6.75
C ILE A 205 -10.82 14.62 6.56
N LYS A 206 -11.32 15.47 7.47
CA LYS A 206 -11.30 16.93 7.32
C LYS A 206 -10.13 17.63 8.01
N HIS A 207 -9.52 16.99 9.00
CA HIS A 207 -8.62 17.67 9.93
C HIS A 207 -7.30 16.94 10.21
N ALA A 208 -7.03 15.79 9.58
CA ALA A 208 -5.78 15.05 9.79
C ALA A 208 -4.98 14.87 8.49
N GLY A 209 -3.65 14.96 8.62
CA GLY A 209 -2.70 14.91 7.50
C GLY A 209 -2.41 16.28 6.88
N LEU A 210 -1.43 16.31 5.97
CA LEU A 210 -1.07 17.49 5.18
C LEU A 210 -1.08 17.19 3.66
N PRO A 211 -1.06 18.22 2.81
CA PRO A 211 -0.88 18.05 1.37
C PRO A 211 0.39 17.28 1.04
N TRP A 212 0.32 16.40 0.04
CA TRP A 212 1.43 15.53 -0.35
C TRP A 212 2.61 16.33 -0.92
N GLU A 213 2.38 17.52 -1.48
CA GLU A 213 3.42 18.39 -2.02
C GLU A 213 4.46 18.75 -0.95
N LEU A 214 3.99 19.03 0.27
CA LEU A 214 4.85 19.35 1.41
C LEU A 214 5.64 18.12 1.87
N GLY A 215 4.94 17.01 2.14
CA GLY A 215 5.57 15.79 2.63
C GLY A 215 6.54 15.16 1.62
N LEU A 216 6.20 15.21 0.32
CA LEU A 216 7.05 14.71 -0.76
C LEU A 216 8.33 15.57 -0.90
N ALA A 217 8.20 16.90 -0.86
CA ALA A 217 9.34 17.81 -0.92
C ALA A 217 10.26 17.63 0.30
N GLU A 218 9.70 17.59 1.51
CA GLU A 218 10.47 17.39 2.75
C GLU A 218 11.21 16.04 2.75
N THR A 219 10.51 14.97 2.34
CA THR A 219 11.12 13.63 2.20
C THR A 219 12.26 13.64 1.21
N HIS A 220 12.05 14.22 0.02
CA HIS A 220 13.07 14.29 -1.00
C HIS A 220 14.31 15.05 -0.51
N GLN A 221 14.12 16.24 0.05
CA GLN A 221 15.20 17.08 0.55
C GLN A 221 15.98 16.38 1.66
N THR A 222 15.28 15.78 2.63
CA THR A 222 15.92 15.11 3.77
C THR A 222 16.75 13.92 3.32
N LEU A 223 16.21 13.09 2.41
CA LEU A 223 16.96 11.94 1.89
C LEU A 223 18.17 12.37 1.06
N VAL A 224 18.10 13.47 0.30
CA VAL A 224 19.26 14.01 -0.43
C VAL A 224 20.32 14.55 0.54
N MET A 225 19.92 15.33 1.55
CA MET A 225 20.84 15.89 2.55
C MET A 225 21.58 14.81 3.35
N ASN A 226 20.99 13.61 3.49
CA ASN A 226 21.58 12.49 4.23
C ASN A 226 22.26 11.45 3.32
N ASP A 227 22.37 11.68 2.01
CA ASP A 227 22.90 10.71 1.04
C ASP A 227 22.17 9.34 1.07
N LEU A 228 20.84 9.40 1.22
CA LEU A 228 19.95 8.25 1.28
C LEU A 228 19.01 8.17 0.08
N ARG A 229 18.93 9.21 -0.77
CA ARG A 229 17.92 9.28 -1.83
C ARG A 229 18.06 8.20 -2.91
N SER A 230 19.27 7.69 -3.12
CA SER A 230 19.59 6.66 -4.11
C SER A 230 19.37 5.22 -3.62
N ARG A 231 19.08 5.04 -2.33
CA ARG A 231 18.87 3.73 -1.69
C ARG A 231 17.43 3.26 -1.78
#